data_AF-A0AA50PV70-F1
#
_entry.id   AF-A0AA50PV70-F1
#
_cell.length_a   1.000
_cell.length_b   1.000
_cell.length_c   1.000
_cell.angle_alpha   90.00
_cell.angle_beta   90.00
_cell.angle_gamma   90.00
#
_symmetry.space_group_name_H-M   'P 1'
#
loop_
_entity.id
_entity.type
_entity.pdbx_description
1 polymer ?
#
loop_
_entity_poly.entity_id
_entity_poly.type
_entity_poly.pdbx_seq_one_letter_code
_entity_poly.pdbx_strand_id
1 'polypeptide(L)' 'ITTAYYRGSMGIMLVYDVTNEKSFENIKNWIRNIEENASADVEKMILGNKCDLDAKR' A
#
# COMPACT_ATOMS: atom_id res chain seq x y z
N ILE A 1 11.19 2.66 3.08
CA ILE A 1 11.18 3.32 1.75
C ILE A 1 11.41 4.81 1.98
N THR A 2 12.42 5.40 1.33
CA THR A 2 12.85 6.78 1.56
C THR A 2 11.85 7.76 0.93
N THR A 3 11.51 8.83 1.64
CA THR A 3 10.48 9.83 1.29
C THR A 3 10.67 10.54 -0.06
N ALA A 4 11.87 10.46 -0.65
CA ALA A 4 12.18 11.02 -1.96
C ALA A 4 11.29 10.45 -3.10
N TYR A 5 10.81 9.21 -2.98
CA TYR A 5 9.94 8.62 -4.00
C TYR A 5 8.52 9.18 -3.99
N TYR A 6 8.08 9.85 -2.92
CA TYR A 6 6.71 10.35 -2.82
C TYR A 6 6.46 11.65 -3.59
N ARG A 7 7.48 12.49 -3.81
CA ARG A 7 7.31 13.83 -4.43
C ARG A 7 7.29 13.84 -5.96
N GLY A 8 7.71 12.76 -6.63
CA GLY A 8 7.76 12.66 -8.09
C GLY A 8 6.85 11.58 -8.69
N SER A 9 6.11 10.86 -7.86
CA SER A 9 5.24 9.76 -8.31
C SER A 9 3.88 10.28 -8.71
N MET A 10 3.36 9.84 -9.86
CA MET A 10 1.96 10.08 -10.27
C MET A 10 0.99 9.13 -9.54
N GLY A 11 1.46 7.96 -9.13
CA GLY A 11 0.64 6.98 -8.42
C GLY A 11 1.47 6.09 -7.50
N ILE A 12 0.83 5.61 -6.43
CA ILE A 12 1.41 4.70 -5.44
C ILE A 12 0.56 3.44 -5.37
N MET A 13 1.23 2.30 -5.43
CA MET A 13 0.60 0.98 -5.35
C MET A 13 1.00 0.29 -4.05
N LEU A 14 0.01 -0.03 -3.23
CA LEU A 14 0.13 -0.66 -1.92
C LEU A 14 -0.31 -2.12 -2.03
N VAL A 15 0.62 -3.05 -1.84
CA VAL A 15 0.33 -4.48 -1.99
C VAL A 15 0.32 -5.15 -0.62
N TYR A 16 -0.76 -5.85 -0.29
CA TYR A 16 -0.85 -6.69 0.92
C TYR A 16 -1.08 -8.15 0.55
N ASP A 17 -0.85 -9.05 1.49
CA ASP A 17 -1.06 -10.48 1.34
C ASP A 17 -2.45 -10.85 1.88
N VAL A 18 -3.30 -11.43 1.04
CA VAL A 18 -4.68 -11.77 1.41
C VAL A 18 -4.77 -12.82 2.52
N THR A 19 -3.73 -13.63 2.74
CA THR A 19 -3.70 -14.64 3.80
C THR A 19 -3.10 -14.13 5.12
N ASN A 20 -2.68 -12.86 5.18
CA ASN A 20 -1.98 -12.32 6.33
C ASN A 20 -2.59 -10.97 6.76
N GLU A 21 -3.44 -11.02 7.79
CA GLU A 21 -4.11 -9.83 8.34
C GLU A 21 -3.12 -8.74 8.81
N LYS A 22 -1.97 -9.13 9.39
CA LYS A 22 -0.95 -8.16 9.79
C LYS A 22 -0.39 -7.38 8.60
N SER A 23 -0.34 -7.99 7.41
CA SER A 23 0.07 -7.28 6.20
C SER A 23 -0.92 -6.19 5.81
N PHE A 24 -2.21 -6.42 6.05
CA PHE A 24 -3.26 -5.43 5.83
C PHE A 24 -3.24 -4.31 6.88
N GLU A 25 -3.00 -4.63 8.15
CA GLU A 25 -2.82 -3.60 9.19
C GLU A 25 -1.65 -2.67 8.87
N ASN A 26 -0.56 -3.22 8.33
CA ASN A 26 0.57 -2.42 7.88
C ASN A 26 0.18 -1.42 6.79
N ILE A 27 -0.72 -1.76 5.85
CA ILE A 27 -1.16 -0.83 4.80
C ILE A 27 -1.71 0.48 5.39
N LYS A 28 -2.43 0.43 6.52
CA LYS A 28 -2.96 1.64 7.18
C LYS A 28 -1.85 2.59 7.61
N ASN A 29 -0.77 2.05 8.19
CA ASN A 29 0.39 2.84 8.59
C ASN A 29 1.11 3.45 7.37
N TRP A 30 1.13 2.72 6.26
CA TRP A 30 1.78 3.18 5.03
C TRP A 30 0.96 4.27 4.33
N ILE A 31 -0.37 4.15 4.31
CA ILE A 31 -1.27 5.21 3.82
C ILE A 31 -1.05 6.50 4.59
N ARG A 32 -1.02 6.45 5.93
CA ARG A 32 -0.78 7.62 6.76
C ARG A 32 0.57 8.30 6.43
N ASN A 33 1.61 7.49 6.25
CA ASN A 33 2.94 7.99 5.91
C ASN A 33 2.96 8.64 4.50
N ILE A 34 2.18 8.10 3.56
CA ILE A 34 1.97 8.68 2.23
C ILE A 34 1.22 10.01 2.34
N GLU A 35 0.14 10.09 3.11
CA GLU A 35 -0.60 11.33 3.32
C GLU A 35 0.25 12.43 3.97
N GLU A 36 1.19 12.06 4.84
CA GLU A 36 2.11 13.01 5.48
C GLU A 36 3.25 13.48 4.56
N ASN A 37 3.60 12.72 3.50
CA ASN A 37 4.83 12.98 2.72
C ASN A 37 4.63 13.14 1.20
N ALA A 38 3.49 12.73 0.65
CA ALA A 38 3.19 12.80 -0.79
C ALA A 38 2.31 14.00 -1.14
N SER A 39 2.32 14.37 -2.42
CA SER A 39 1.43 15.41 -2.95
C SER A 39 -0.03 14.92 -2.95
N ALA A 40 -0.98 15.83 -2.79
CA ALA A 40 -2.42 15.50 -2.73
C ALA A 40 -2.93 14.81 -4.01
N ASP A 41 -2.33 15.12 -5.17
CA ASP A 41 -2.66 14.56 -6.49
C ASP A 41 -2.13 13.15 -6.74
N VAL A 42 -1.45 12.53 -5.78
CA VAL A 42 -0.95 11.16 -5.98
C VAL A 42 -2.10 10.16 -5.87
N GLU A 43 -2.33 9.43 -6.96
CA GLU A 43 -3.36 8.39 -7.03
C GLU A 43 -2.91 7.14 -6.25
N LYS A 44 -3.82 6.54 -5.48
CA LYS A 44 -3.48 5.47 -4.52
C LYS A 44 -4.26 4.22 -4.88
N MET A 45 -3.57 3.10 -5.10
CA MET A 45 -4.20 1.82 -5.40
C MET A 45 -3.75 0.75 -4.39
N ILE A 46 -4.70 0.01 -3.83
CA ILE A 46 -4.41 -1.14 -2.96
C ILE A 46 -4.64 -2.42 -3.75
N LEU A 47 -3.68 -3.35 -3.69
CA LEU A 47 -3.75 -4.66 -4.32
C LEU A 47 -3.61 -5.76 -3.27
N GLY A 48 -4.56 -6.70 -3.28
CA GLY A 48 -4.44 -7.97 -2.58
C GLY A 48 -3.63 -8.95 -3.44
N ASN A 49 -2.50 -9.41 -2.92
CA ASN A 49 -1.63 -10.41 -3.53
C ASN A 49 -1.86 -11.78 -2.89
N LYS A 50 -1.46 -12.83 -3.60
CA LYS A 50 -1.64 -14.25 -3.23
C LYS A 50 -3.10 -14.74 -3.21
N CYS A 51 -3.92 -14.20 -4.12
CA CYS A 51 -5.31 -14.64 -4.29
C CYS A 51 -5.44 -16.12 -4.71
N ASP A 52 -4.36 -16.77 -5.14
CA ASP A 52 -4.31 -18.21 -5.37
C ASP A 52 -4.42 -19.02 -4.06
N LEU A 53 -4.07 -18.42 -2.92
CA LEU A 53 -4.16 -19.03 -1.60
C LEU A 53 -5.52 -18.82 -0.92
N ASP A 54 -6.53 -18.34 -1.65
CA ASP A 54 -7.90 -18.11 -1.12
C ASP A 54 -8.54 -19.41 -0.57
N ALA A 55 -8.06 -20.58 -1.01
CA ALA A 55 -8.43 -21.88 -0.44
C ALA A 55 -7.91 -22.13 1.00
N LYS A 56 -6.98 -21.32 1.51
CA LYS A 56 -6.43 -21.36 2.88
C LYS A 56 -6.92 -20.22 3.78
N ARG A 57 -7.87 -19.43 3.29
CA ARG A 57 -8.36 -18.23 3.95
C ARG A 57 -9.24 -18.54 5.14
#